data_AF-A0A7C6DKN8-F1
#
_entry.id   AF-A0A7C6DKN8-F1
#
_cell.length_a   1.000
_cell.length_b   1.000
_cell.length_c   1.000
_cell.angle_alpha   90.00
_cell.angle_beta   90.00
_cell.angle_gamma   90.00
#
_symmetry.space_group_name_H-M   'P 1'
#
loop_
_entity.id
_entity.type
_entity.pdbx_description
1 polymer ?
#
loop_
_entity_poly.entity_id
_entity_poly.type
_entity_poly.pdbx_seq_one_letter_code
_entity_poly.pdbx_strand_id
1 'polypeptide(L)'
;MLPNVSVVPPILVILGPTASGKTALALALAERVGAEILSVDSMTVYRGMDIGTAKPTPQQRARIRHHLIDVVEPNQTFTVARFVEL
;
A
#
# COMPACT_ATOMS: atom_id res chain seq x y z
N MET A 1 13.24 29.97 -22.08
CA MET A 1 12.35 28.79 -21.95
C MET A 1 12.68 28.17 -20.61
N LEU A 2 11.80 28.32 -19.60
CA LEU A 2 12.04 27.71 -18.29
C LEU A 2 11.79 26.20 -18.40
N PRO A 3 12.64 25.34 -17.82
CA PRO A 3 12.43 23.90 -17.87
C PRO A 3 11.09 23.55 -17.21
N ASN A 4 10.34 22.67 -17.87
CA ASN A 4 9.07 22.17 -17.39
C ASN A 4 9.33 21.31 -16.14
N VAL A 5 9.21 21.90 -14.95
CA VAL A 5 9.36 21.16 -13.69
C VAL A 5 8.10 20.32 -13.52
N SER A 6 8.20 19.03 -13.79
CA SER A 6 7.17 18.07 -13.44
C SER A 6 6.94 18.11 -11.93
N VAL A 7 5.75 18.57 -11.52
CA VAL A 7 5.34 18.53 -10.11
C VAL A 7 5.14 17.07 -9.74
N VAL A 8 6.10 16.50 -9.03
CA VAL A 8 5.98 15.15 -8.47
C VAL A 8 5.01 15.24 -7.29
N PRO A 9 3.96 14.41 -7.24
CA PRO A 9 3.07 14.37 -6.09
C PRO A 9 3.86 14.08 -4.81
N PRO A 10 3.56 14.74 -3.68
CA PRO A 10 4.24 14.45 -2.43
C PRO A 10 3.96 13.00 -1.99
N ILE A 11 4.98 12.33 -1.47
CA ILE A 11 4.89 10.96 -0.95
C ILE A 11 5.13 11.00 0.55
N LEU A 12 4.20 10.42 1.32
CA LEU A 12 4.37 10.16 2.75
C LEU A 12 4.65 8.68 2.96
N VAL A 13 5.73 8.38 3.68
CA VAL A 13 6.12 7.01 4.02
C VAL A 13 5.90 6.75 5.50
N ILE A 14 5.12 5.71 5.82
CA ILE A 14 4.84 5.29 7.20
C ILE A 14 5.52 3.95 7.46
N LEU A 15 6.65 3.98 8.18
CA LEU A 15 7.43 2.81 8.56
C LEU A 15 7.23 2.46 10.03
N GLY A 16 7.57 1.22 10.40
CA GLY A 16 7.46 0.71 11.77
C GLY A 16 7.25 -0.79 11.84
N PRO A 17 7.40 -1.41 13.02
CA PRO A 17 7.27 -2.86 13.19
C PRO A 17 5.84 -3.36 12.96
N THR A 18 5.67 -4.66 12.73
CA THR A 18 4.35 -5.30 12.69
C THR A 18 3.60 -5.01 13.99
N ALA A 19 2.28 -4.83 13.90
CA ALA A 19 1.40 -4.45 15.00
C ALA A 19 1.63 -3.05 15.63
N SER A 20 2.47 -2.18 15.05
CA SER A 20 2.66 -0.81 15.56
C SER A 20 1.54 0.19 15.20
N GLY A 21 0.43 -0.27 14.62
CA GLY A 21 -0.70 0.59 14.24
C GLY A 21 -0.58 1.37 12.93
N LYS A 22 0.41 1.07 12.07
CA LYS A 22 0.63 1.76 10.78
C LYS A 22 -0.60 1.83 9.89
N THR A 23 -1.33 0.71 9.76
CA THR A 23 -2.53 0.64 8.92
C THR A 23 -3.61 1.61 9.40
N ALA A 24 -3.83 1.69 10.72
CA ALA A 24 -4.81 2.62 11.29
C ALA A 24 -4.41 4.09 11.03
N LEU A 25 -3.13 4.42 11.19
CA LEU A 25 -2.61 5.76 10.90
C LEU A 25 -2.72 6.10 9.40
N ALA A 26 -2.34 5.18 8.52
CA ALA A 26 -2.41 5.36 7.07
C ALA A 26 -3.84 5.63 6.60
N LEU A 27 -4.81 4.85 7.09
CA LEU A 27 -6.23 5.04 6.77
C LEU A 27 -6.73 6.42 7.24
N ALA A 28 -6.46 6.78 8.50
CA ALA A 28 -6.91 8.06 9.06
C ALA A 28 -6.30 9.27 8.33
N LEU A 29 -5.04 9.18 7.92
CA LEU A 29 -4.39 10.24 7.13
C LEU A 29 -4.95 10.30 5.72
N ALA A 30 -5.07 9.15 5.03
CA ALA A 30 -5.56 9.11 3.67
C ALA A 30 -6.99 9.64 3.53
N GLU A 31 -7.89 9.35 4.47
CA GLU A 31 -9.25 9.93 4.51
C GLU A 31 -9.20 11.46 4.64
N ARG A 32 -8.26 12.02 5.41
CA ARG A 32 -8.17 13.46 5.66
C ARG A 32 -7.58 14.25 4.50
N VAL A 33 -6.60 13.68 3.80
CA VAL A 33 -5.88 14.39 2.72
C VAL A 33 -6.30 13.94 1.32
N GLY A 34 -7.26 13.02 1.22
CA GLY A 34 -7.70 12.47 -0.06
C GLY A 34 -6.59 11.66 -0.77
N ALA A 35 -5.75 10.97 0.00
CA ALA A 35 -4.66 10.16 -0.54
C ALA A 35 -5.09 8.73 -0.83
N GLU A 36 -4.32 8.07 -1.68
CA GLU A 36 -4.39 6.63 -1.90
C GLU A 36 -3.26 5.93 -1.12
N ILE A 37 -3.43 4.65 -0.80
CA ILE A 37 -2.46 3.89 -0.01
C ILE A 37 -1.72 2.91 -0.91
N LEU A 38 -0.40 3.00 -0.95
CA LEU A 38 0.48 1.97 -1.53
C LEU A 38 0.95 1.03 -0.41
N SER A 39 0.59 -0.26 -0.48
CA SER A 39 1.10 -1.24 0.48
C SER A 39 2.56 -1.57 0.17
N VAL A 40 3.44 -1.40 1.15
CA VAL A 40 4.88 -1.74 1.06
C VAL A 40 5.17 -2.85 2.07
N ASP A 41 4.59 -4.03 1.83
CA ASP A 41 4.74 -5.22 2.65
C ASP A 41 4.84 -6.44 1.71
N SER A 42 5.77 -7.34 1.98
CA SER A 42 6.04 -8.48 1.08
C SER A 42 4.98 -9.57 1.11
N MET A 43 4.04 -9.52 2.07
CA MET A 43 3.04 -10.57 2.31
C MET A 43 1.62 -10.14 1.95
N THR A 44 1.29 -8.85 2.04
CA THR A 44 -0.04 -8.32 1.68
C THR A 44 -0.35 -8.43 0.19
N VAL A 45 0.68 -8.62 -0.65
CA VAL A 45 0.57 -8.80 -2.10
C VAL A 45 -0.14 -10.12 -2.50
N TYR A 46 -0.15 -11.14 -1.64
CA TYR A 46 -0.66 -12.47 -1.97
C TYR A 46 -2.15 -12.64 -1.73
N ARG A 47 -2.90 -13.07 -2.74
CA ARG A 47 -4.35 -13.32 -2.69
C ARG A 47 -4.73 -14.35 -1.63
N GLY A 48 -5.84 -14.10 -0.93
CA GLY A 48 -6.43 -15.05 0.05
C GLY A 48 -5.68 -15.20 1.38
N MET A 49 -4.48 -14.60 1.51
CA MET A 49 -3.68 -14.66 2.74
C MET A 49 -4.01 -13.53 3.71
N ASP A 50 -5.28 -13.33 4.08
CA ASP A 50 -5.71 -12.07 4.73
C ASP A 50 -5.38 -11.98 6.23
N ILE A 51 -5.69 -13.02 6.99
CA ILE A 51 -5.59 -13.00 8.46
C ILE A 51 -4.12 -12.95 8.91
N GLY A 52 -3.28 -13.84 8.37
CA GLY A 52 -1.88 -13.97 8.76
C GLY A 52 -1.00 -12.78 8.34
N THR A 53 -1.46 -11.96 7.41
CA THR A 53 -0.72 -10.81 6.88
C THR A 53 -1.29 -9.47 7.36
N ALA A 54 -2.30 -9.52 8.24
CA ALA A 54 -2.97 -8.35 8.79
C ALA A 54 -3.41 -7.33 7.72
N LYS A 55 -3.95 -7.82 6.59
CA LYS A 55 -4.47 -6.94 5.54
C LYS A 55 -5.59 -6.05 6.08
N PRO A 56 -5.72 -4.81 5.56
CA PRO A 56 -6.91 -4.01 5.77
C PRO A 56 -8.15 -4.78 5.32
N THR A 57 -9.23 -4.69 6.12
CA THR A 57 -10.49 -5.40 5.86
C THR A 57 -11.13 -4.91 4.56
N PRO A 58 -12.03 -5.68 3.94
CA PRO A 58 -12.78 -5.23 2.77
C PRO A 58 -13.48 -3.87 2.98
N GLN A 59 -14.01 -3.61 4.19
CA GLN A 59 -14.65 -2.35 4.52
C GLN A 59 -13.65 -1.18 4.57
N GLN A 60 -12.42 -1.41 5.04
CA GLN A 60 -11.36 -0.40 5.02
C GLN A 60 -10.87 -0.14 3.58
N ARG A 61 -10.70 -1.20 2.78
CA ARG A 61 -10.30 -1.10 1.37
C ARG A 61 -11.37 -0.46 0.48
N ALA A 62 -12.64 -0.52 0.87
CA ALA A 62 -13.72 0.17 0.16
C ALA A 62 -13.73 1.68 0.39
N ARG A 63 -13.16 2.17 1.51
CA ARG A 63 -13.12 3.60 1.85
C ARG A 63 -11.99 4.34 1.16
N ILE A 64 -10.86 3.67 0.98
CA ILE A 64 -9.63 4.25 0.42
C ILE A 64 -9.07 3.28 -0.61
N ARG A 65 -8.66 3.77 -1.77
CA ARG A 65 -7.99 2.94 -2.77
C ARG A 65 -6.66 2.44 -2.20
N HIS A 66 -6.49 1.12 -2.20
CA HIS A 66 -5.26 0.44 -1.83
C HIS A 66 -4.62 -0.17 -3.06
N HIS A 67 -3.32 0.03 -3.22
CA HIS A 67 -2.48 -0.58 -4.25
C HIS A 67 -1.60 -1.67 -3.64
N LEU A 68 -1.18 -2.61 -4.49
CA LEU A 68 -0.30 -3.75 -4.13
C LEU A 68 -0.83 -4.62 -2.98
N ILE A 69 -2.15 -4.80 -2.93
CA ILE A 69 -2.80 -5.83 -2.12
C ILE A 69 -3.46 -6.81 -3.08
N ASP A 70 -3.34 -8.11 -2.80
CA ASP A 70 -3.99 -9.16 -3.61
C ASP A 70 -3.60 -9.09 -5.11
N VAL A 71 -2.31 -8.84 -5.42
CA VAL A 71 -1.82 -8.68 -6.81
C VAL A 71 -1.17 -9.94 -7.38
N VAL A 72 -0.84 -10.93 -6.54
CA VAL A 72 -0.22 -12.21 -6.96
C VAL A 72 -0.86 -13.41 -6.26
N GLU A 73 -0.76 -14.58 -6.88
CA GLU A 73 -1.19 -15.86 -6.29
C GLU A 73 -0.16 -16.36 -5.26
N PRO A 74 -0.57 -17.08 -4.20
CA PRO A 74 0.35 -17.58 -3.16
C PRO A 74 1.48 -18.49 -3.64
N ASN A 75 1.32 -19.13 -4.81
CA ASN A 75 2.33 -20.00 -5.41
C ASN A 75 3.30 -19.27 -6.35
N GLN A 76 3.14 -17.95 -6.52
CA GLN A 76 4.02 -17.14 -7.37
C GLN A 76 5.13 -16.51 -6.54
N THR A 77 6.30 -16.30 -7.16
CA THR A 77 7.38 -15.54 -6.52
C THR A 77 7.12 -14.04 -6.69
N PHE A 78 7.25 -13.28 -5.61
CA PHE A 78 7.21 -11.81 -5.64
C PHE A 78 8.55 -11.23 -5.21
N THR A 79 9.11 -10.33 -6.01
CA THR A 79 10.45 -9.73 -5.79
C THR A 79 10.37 -8.21 -5.75
N VAL A 80 11.43 -7.57 -5.25
CA VAL A 80 11.55 -6.10 -5.28
C VAL A 80 11.55 -5.55 -6.70
N ALA A 81 12.12 -6.27 -7.67
CA ALA A 81 12.08 -5.87 -9.07
C ALA A 81 10.63 -5.83 -9.57
N ARG A 82 9.82 -6.85 -9.22
CA ARG A 82 8.41 -6.88 -9.57
C ARG A 82 7.59 -5.81 -8.87
N PHE A 83 7.91 -5.48 -7.62
CA PHE A 83 7.30 -4.37 -6.89
C PHE A 83 7.51 -3.02 -7.59
N VAL A 84 8.70 -2.78 -8.15
CA VAL A 84 9.02 -1.52 -8.85
C VAL A 84 8.26 -1.37 -10.18
N GLU A 85 7.88 -2.50 -10.80
CA GLU A 85 7.14 -2.51 -12.07
C GLU A 85 5.62 -2.31 -11.96
N LEU A 86 5.03 -2.65 -10.80
CA LEU A 86 3.58 -2.67 -10.56
C LEU A 86 3.09 -1.35 -9.94
#